data_AF-A0A1N7C2K3-F1
#
_entry.id   AF-A0A1N7C2K3-F1
#
_cell.length_a   1.000
_cell.length_b   1.000
_cell.length_c   1.000
_cell.angle_alpha   90.00
_cell.angle_beta   90.00
_cell.angle_gamma   90.00
#
_symmetry.space_group_name_H-M   'P 1'
#
loop_
_entity.id
_entity.type
_entity.pdbx_description
1 polymer ?
#
loop_
_entity_poly.entity_id
_entity_poly.type
_entity_poly.pdbx_seq_one_letter_code
_entity_poly.pdbx_strand_id
1 'polypeptide(L)'
;MRRPQLSGDRVQSRWWYWIAAVPIVFGFWLVTVAWVAFAISMEPDLLFGPDNPLEHALLVSMAAMGIPFAILIVILPLAVFQDTVAINRAETGWEPSSQNFALVGLLGVVVTVVVGILTIDISLALVAGFALSVPLALYYLRERHLNLGVP
;
A
#
# COMPACT_ATOMS: atom_id res chain seq x y z
N MET A 1 -6.40 -26.85 25.29
CA MET A 1 -5.46 -25.74 25.60
C MET A 1 -6.08 -24.45 25.09
N ARG A 2 -6.39 -23.46 25.94
CA ARG A 2 -6.84 -22.14 25.48
C ARG A 2 -5.60 -21.31 25.14
N ARG A 3 -5.55 -20.75 23.93
CA ARG A 3 -4.46 -19.83 23.53
C ARG A 3 -4.50 -18.59 24.44
N PRO A 4 -3.35 -18.00 24.83
CA PRO A 4 -3.34 -16.69 25.48
C PRO A 4 -4.05 -15.67 24.59
N GLN A 5 -5.05 -14.97 25.12
CA GLN A 5 -5.72 -13.90 24.40
C GLN A 5 -4.79 -12.69 24.32
N LEU A 6 -4.44 -12.28 23.11
CA LEU A 6 -3.68 -11.03 22.90
C LEU A 6 -4.62 -9.83 23.06
N SER A 7 -4.09 -8.66 23.40
CA SER A 7 -4.89 -7.42 23.43
C SER A 7 -5.53 -7.15 22.07
N GLY A 8 -4.84 -7.51 20.98
CA GLY A 8 -5.36 -7.50 19.61
C GLY A 8 -6.60 -8.37 19.37
N ASP A 9 -6.81 -9.46 20.11
CA ASP A 9 -8.01 -10.31 19.94
C ASP A 9 -9.29 -9.58 20.37
N ARG A 10 -9.17 -8.55 21.22
CA ARG A 10 -10.27 -7.67 21.59
C ARG A 10 -10.62 -6.69 20.47
N VAL A 11 -9.63 -6.32 19.66
CA VAL A 11 -9.78 -5.46 18.49
C VAL A 11 -10.26 -6.31 17.31
N GLN A 12 -11.58 -6.55 17.25
CA GLN A 12 -12.22 -7.32 16.17
C GLN A 12 -12.26 -6.56 14.83
N SER A 13 -11.21 -5.82 14.49
CA SER A 13 -11.09 -5.13 13.21
C SER A 13 -10.47 -6.04 12.16
N ARG A 14 -11.03 -6.02 10.95
CA ARG A 14 -10.46 -6.65 9.76
C ARG A 14 -9.83 -5.62 8.81
N TRP A 15 -9.86 -4.33 9.16
CA TRP A 15 -9.35 -3.27 8.30
C TRP A 15 -7.83 -3.27 8.16
N TRP A 16 -7.11 -3.80 9.17
CA TRP A 16 -5.67 -3.99 9.09
C TRP A 16 -5.22 -4.84 7.88
N TYR A 17 -6.07 -5.75 7.35
CA TYR A 17 -5.75 -6.50 6.14
C TYR A 17 -5.58 -5.59 4.91
N TRP A 18 -6.39 -4.54 4.79
CA TRP A 18 -6.25 -3.56 3.72
C TRP A 18 -4.95 -2.75 3.86
N ILE A 19 -4.53 -2.48 5.09
CA ILE A 19 -3.28 -1.77 5.39
C ILE A 19 -2.09 -2.68 5.06
N ALA A 20 -2.13 -3.94 5.47
CA ALA A 20 -1.11 -4.95 5.18
C ALA A 20 -1.00 -5.28 3.69
N ALA A 21 -2.11 -5.16 2.94
CA ALA A 21 -2.09 -5.35 1.49
C ALA A 21 -1.17 -4.36 0.78
N VAL A 22 -1.03 -3.12 1.27
CA VAL A 22 -0.19 -2.08 0.64
C VAL A 22 1.27 -2.52 0.46
N PRO A 23 2.04 -2.82 1.51
CA PRO A 23 3.43 -3.25 1.34
C PRO A 23 3.57 -4.61 0.64
N ILE A 24 2.62 -5.53 0.83
CA ILE A 24 2.64 -6.85 0.18
C ILE A 24 2.48 -6.71 -1.34
N VAL A 25 1.46 -5.96 -1.78
CA VAL A 25 1.19 -5.72 -3.19
C VAL A 25 2.31 -4.93 -3.85
N PHE A 26 2.89 -3.96 -3.14
CA PHE A 26 4.06 -3.23 -3.65
C PHE A 26 5.28 -4.14 -3.84
N GLY A 27 5.61 -4.97 -2.84
CA GLY A 27 6.71 -5.92 -2.94
C GLY A 27 6.51 -6.94 -4.07
N PHE A 28 5.29 -7.46 -4.20
CA PHE A 28 4.93 -8.35 -5.31
C PHE A 28 5.09 -7.67 -6.68
N TRP A 29 4.64 -6.42 -6.81
CA TRP A 29 4.81 -5.64 -8.04
C TRP A 29 6.28 -5.42 -8.40
N LEU A 30 7.14 -5.07 -7.43
CA LEU A 30 8.59 -4.92 -7.68
C LEU A 30 9.22 -6.21 -8.21
N VAL A 31 8.89 -7.36 -7.61
CA VAL A 31 9.35 -8.67 -8.08
C VAL A 31 8.85 -8.94 -9.50
N THR A 32 7.60 -8.60 -9.79
CA THR A 32 7.00 -8.76 -11.12
C THR A 32 7.69 -7.89 -12.17
N VAL A 33 7.95 -6.61 -11.86
CA VAL A 33 8.69 -5.70 -12.75
C VAL A 33 10.09 -6.21 -13.01
N ALA A 34 10.81 -6.63 -11.98
CA ALA A 34 12.16 -7.19 -12.13
C ALA A 34 12.16 -8.45 -13.01
N TRP A 35 11.19 -9.33 -12.81
CA TRP A 35 11.05 -10.55 -13.61
C TRP A 35 10.73 -10.26 -15.07
N VAL A 36 9.78 -9.35 -15.35
CA VAL A 36 9.42 -8.97 -16.72
C VAL A 36 10.59 -8.25 -17.42
N ALA A 37 11.28 -7.33 -16.72
CA ALA A 37 12.45 -6.66 -17.27
C ALA A 37 13.57 -7.66 -17.61
N PHE A 38 13.77 -8.67 -16.76
CA PHE A 38 14.72 -9.75 -17.02
C PHE A 38 14.31 -10.61 -18.23
N ALA A 39 13.02 -10.96 -18.36
CA ALA A 39 12.54 -11.71 -19.51
C ALA A 39 12.75 -10.94 -20.83
N ILE A 40 12.44 -9.64 -20.85
CA ILE A 40 12.62 -8.78 -22.03
C ILE A 40 14.09 -8.60 -22.39
N SER A 41 14.99 -8.52 -21.39
CA SER A 41 16.42 -8.37 -21.68
C SER A 41 17.05 -9.61 -22.33
N MET A 42 16.43 -10.79 -22.16
CA MET A 42 16.83 -12.03 -22.84
C MET A 42 16.30 -12.10 -24.28
N GLU A 43 15.14 -11.50 -24.55
CA GLU A 43 14.50 -11.49 -25.86
C GLU A 43 14.03 -10.06 -26.22
N PRO A 44 14.95 -9.20 -26.71
CA PRO A 44 14.65 -7.78 -26.93
C PRO A 44 13.54 -7.53 -27.97
N ASP A 45 13.37 -8.44 -28.93
CA ASP A 45 12.37 -8.33 -30.01
C ASP A 45 10.98 -8.88 -29.62
N LEU A 46 10.77 -9.27 -28.35
CA LEU A 46 9.54 -9.92 -27.90
C LEU A 46 8.33 -8.97 -27.82
N LEU A 47 8.56 -7.66 -27.66
CA LEU A 47 7.50 -6.65 -27.54
C LEU A 47 7.84 -5.41 -28.38
N PHE A 48 6.82 -4.79 -28.98
CA PHE A 48 6.95 -3.51 -29.66
C PHE A 48 6.87 -2.36 -28.64
N GLY A 49 7.86 -1.46 -28.60
CA GLY A 49 7.87 -0.28 -27.72
C GLY A 49 9.28 0.23 -27.36
N PRO A 50 9.48 0.86 -26.18
CA PRO A 50 10.76 1.46 -25.76
C PRO A 50 11.98 0.53 -25.82
N ASP A 51 13.15 1.03 -26.23
CA ASP A 51 14.37 0.19 -26.30
C ASP A 51 14.87 -0.31 -24.93
N ASN A 52 14.33 0.24 -23.82
CA ASN A 52 14.72 -0.10 -22.46
C ASN A 52 13.81 -1.19 -21.84
N PRO A 53 14.35 -2.36 -21.45
CA PRO A 53 13.57 -3.44 -20.83
C PRO A 53 12.83 -3.02 -19.55
N LEU A 54 13.41 -2.11 -18.76
CA LEU A 54 12.79 -1.65 -17.53
C LEU A 54 11.56 -0.78 -17.79
N GLU A 55 11.64 0.13 -18.77
CA GLU A 55 10.53 1.00 -19.14
C GLU A 55 9.35 0.18 -19.67
N HIS A 56 9.63 -0.82 -20.51
CA HIS A 56 8.61 -1.77 -20.96
C HIS A 56 7.97 -2.53 -19.80
N ALA A 57 8.78 -3.08 -18.89
CA ALA A 57 8.27 -3.84 -17.76
C ALA A 57 7.37 -2.98 -16.86
N LEU A 58 7.75 -1.72 -16.63
CA LEU A 58 6.92 -0.75 -15.90
C LEU A 58 5.59 -0.51 -16.62
N LEU A 59 5.61 -0.24 -17.94
CA LEU A 59 4.41 0.02 -18.72
C LEU A 59 3.45 -1.18 -18.70
N VAL A 60 3.95 -2.38 -18.99
CA VAL A 60 3.15 -3.62 -19.00
C VAL A 60 2.61 -3.94 -17.61
N SER A 61 3.44 -3.81 -16.57
CA SER A 61 2.98 -4.05 -15.19
C SER A 61 1.92 -3.04 -14.76
N MET A 62 2.00 -1.78 -15.22
CA MET A 62 1.04 -0.74 -14.88
C MET A 62 -0.32 -0.91 -15.54
N ALA A 63 -0.35 -1.50 -16.74
CA ALA A 63 -1.61 -1.91 -17.35
C ALA A 63 -2.39 -2.91 -16.46
N ALA A 64 -1.69 -3.78 -15.74
CA ALA A 64 -2.31 -4.74 -14.83
C ALA A 64 -2.54 -4.18 -13.40
N MET A 65 -1.55 -3.47 -12.86
CA MET A 65 -1.49 -3.09 -11.43
C MET A 65 -2.02 -1.68 -11.13
N GLY A 66 -2.26 -0.86 -12.15
CA GLY A 66 -2.72 0.52 -11.96
C GLY A 66 -4.04 0.61 -11.18
N ILE A 67 -5.02 -0.24 -11.50
CA ILE A 67 -6.30 -0.31 -10.78
C ILE A 67 -6.11 -0.79 -9.33
N PRO A 68 -5.42 -1.91 -9.05
CA PRO A 68 -5.08 -2.31 -7.68
C PRO A 68 -4.40 -1.20 -6.87
N PHE A 69 -3.46 -0.46 -7.46
CA PHE A 69 -2.78 0.65 -6.79
C PHE A 69 -3.77 1.76 -6.46
N ALA A 70 -4.58 2.19 -7.42
CA ALA A 70 -5.59 3.23 -7.21
C ALA A 70 -6.57 2.86 -6.07
N ILE A 71 -7.04 1.61 -6.05
CA ILE A 71 -7.92 1.11 -4.99
C ILE A 71 -7.22 1.19 -3.63
N LEU A 72 -5.99 0.70 -3.53
CA LEU A 72 -5.26 0.68 -2.27
C LEU A 72 -4.89 2.08 -1.76
N ILE A 73 -4.53 2.99 -2.66
CA ILE A 73 -4.27 4.40 -2.33
C ILE A 73 -5.54 5.03 -1.70
N VAL A 74 -6.71 4.80 -2.29
CA VAL A 74 -7.97 5.38 -1.83
C VAL A 74 -8.48 4.72 -0.55
N ILE A 75 -8.33 3.39 -0.43
CA ILE A 75 -8.86 2.65 0.72
C ILE A 75 -7.98 2.78 1.96
N LEU A 76 -6.67 3.03 1.81
CA LEU A 76 -5.73 3.14 2.93
C LEU A 76 -6.17 4.15 4.02
N PRO A 77 -6.49 5.42 3.72
CA PRO A 77 -6.92 6.36 4.75
C PRO A 77 -8.21 5.90 5.46
N LEU A 78 -9.15 5.29 4.72
CA LEU A 78 -10.37 4.75 5.30
C LEU A 78 -10.08 3.55 6.21
N ALA A 79 -9.22 2.63 5.77
CA ALA A 79 -8.84 1.45 6.53
C ALA A 79 -8.15 1.82 7.84
N VAL A 80 -7.21 2.77 7.80
CA VAL A 80 -6.53 3.30 8.98
C VAL A 80 -7.52 3.98 9.93
N PHE A 81 -8.44 4.79 9.40
CA PHE A 81 -9.49 5.42 10.22
C PHE A 81 -10.36 4.39 10.94
N GLN A 82 -10.87 3.39 10.21
CA GLN A 82 -11.75 2.38 10.77
C GLN A 82 -11.02 1.48 11.78
N ASP A 83 -9.75 1.13 11.53
CA ASP A 83 -8.96 0.32 12.45
C ASP A 83 -8.69 1.06 13.75
N THR A 84 -8.26 2.33 13.68
CA THR A 84 -8.04 3.15 14.89
C THR A 84 -9.33 3.38 15.71
N VAL A 85 -10.48 3.57 15.05
CA VAL A 85 -11.78 3.66 15.76
C VAL A 85 -12.11 2.34 16.47
N ALA A 86 -11.84 1.20 15.83
CA ALA A 86 -12.04 -0.11 16.45
C ALA A 86 -11.09 -0.34 17.64
N ILE A 87 -9.84 0.11 17.54
CA ILE A 87 -8.86 0.05 18.63
C ILE A 87 -9.31 0.87 19.83
N ASN A 88 -9.75 2.12 19.59
CA ASN A 88 -10.22 3.02 20.64
C ASN A 88 -11.46 2.46 21.37
N ARG A 89 -12.36 1.78 20.65
CA ARG A 89 -13.53 1.11 21.26
C ARG A 89 -13.19 -0.12 22.08
N ALA A 90 -12.05 -0.75 21.84
CA ALA A 90 -11.63 -1.96 22.52
C ALA A 90 -10.88 -1.71 23.84
N GLU A 91 -10.68 -0.43 24.21
CA GLU A 91 -10.07 0.00 25.48
C GLU A 91 -8.75 -0.72 25.78
N THR A 92 -7.91 -0.87 24.76
CA THR A 92 -6.66 -1.66 24.84
C THR A 92 -5.50 -0.92 25.51
N GLY A 93 -5.69 0.33 25.93
CA GLY A 93 -4.68 1.20 26.54
C GLY A 93 -3.84 2.00 25.53
N TRP A 94 -3.88 1.64 24.24
CA TRP A 94 -3.35 2.46 23.15
C TRP A 94 -4.48 3.24 22.49
N GLU A 95 -4.39 4.57 22.50
CA GLU A 95 -5.41 5.49 21.97
C GLU A 95 -4.87 6.26 20.76
N PRO A 96 -4.73 5.62 19.58
CA PRO A 96 -4.29 6.31 18.39
C PRO A 96 -5.31 7.37 17.96
N SER A 97 -4.82 8.57 17.66
CA SER A 97 -5.65 9.64 17.12
C SER A 97 -6.11 9.30 15.69
N SER A 98 -7.37 8.84 15.58
CA SER A 98 -7.94 8.35 14.32
C SER A 98 -7.86 9.37 13.18
N GLN A 99 -8.07 10.65 13.48
CA GLN A 99 -8.01 11.73 12.50
C GLN A 99 -6.60 11.94 11.95
N ASN A 100 -5.58 12.01 12.81
CA ASN A 100 -4.22 12.30 12.35
C ASN A 100 -3.68 11.16 11.48
N PHE A 101 -3.92 9.91 11.87
CA PHE A 101 -3.50 8.75 11.08
C PHE A 101 -4.23 8.68 9.73
N ALA A 102 -5.53 9.01 9.69
CA ALA A 102 -6.28 9.07 8.44
C ALA A 102 -5.80 10.22 7.52
N LEU A 103 -5.52 11.39 8.09
CA LEU A 103 -4.97 12.55 7.37
C LEU A 103 -3.59 12.23 6.78
N VAL A 104 -2.74 11.53 7.53
CA VAL A 104 -1.46 11.05 7.03
C VAL A 104 -1.67 10.03 5.90
N GLY A 105 -2.64 9.12 6.02
CA GLY A 105 -3.01 8.19 4.95
C GLY A 105 -3.46 8.87 3.65
N LEU A 106 -4.05 10.07 3.73
CA LEU A 106 -4.45 10.85 2.56
C LEU A 106 -3.26 11.37 1.74
N LEU A 107 -2.04 11.39 2.28
CA LEU A 107 -0.86 11.86 1.55
C LEU A 107 -0.63 11.09 0.24
N GLY A 108 -0.92 9.78 0.21
CA GLY A 108 -0.83 8.98 -1.01
C GLY A 108 -1.79 9.47 -2.10
N VAL A 109 -3.03 9.81 -1.72
CA VAL A 109 -4.03 10.38 -2.64
C VAL A 109 -3.57 11.75 -3.15
N VAL A 110 -3.14 12.63 -2.24
CA VAL A 110 -2.68 13.98 -2.59
C VAL A 110 -1.51 13.92 -3.56
N VAL A 111 -0.51 13.08 -3.30
CA VAL A 111 0.65 12.93 -4.18
C VAL A 111 0.25 12.36 -5.53
N THR A 112 -0.67 11.38 -5.58
CA THR A 112 -1.20 10.88 -6.86
C THR A 112 -1.80 12.00 -7.69
N VAL A 113 -2.66 12.83 -7.09
CA VAL A 113 -3.34 13.92 -7.81
C VAL A 113 -2.34 14.99 -8.25
N VAL A 114 -1.45 15.43 -7.37
CA VAL A 114 -0.45 16.47 -7.67
C VAL A 114 0.49 16.01 -8.78
N VAL A 115 1.05 14.80 -8.67
CA VAL A 115 1.96 14.26 -9.70
C VAL A 115 1.21 14.07 -11.02
N GLY A 116 -0.02 13.57 -11.00
CA GLY A 116 -0.84 13.41 -12.21
C GLY A 116 -1.10 14.72 -12.93
N ILE A 117 -1.40 15.80 -12.18
CA ILE A 117 -1.60 17.13 -12.76
C ILE A 117 -0.30 17.70 -13.33
N LEU A 118 0.82 17.56 -12.60
CA LEU A 118 2.10 18.16 -13.00
C LEU A 118 2.76 17.45 -14.19
N THR A 119 2.58 16.14 -14.31
CA THR A 119 3.29 15.31 -15.29
C THR A 119 2.42 14.88 -16.46
N ILE A 120 1.08 14.92 -16.31
CA ILE A 120 0.11 14.38 -17.28
C ILE A 120 0.38 12.86 -17.54
N ASP A 121 1.01 12.18 -16.59
CA ASP A 121 1.29 10.74 -16.63
C ASP A 121 0.60 10.05 -15.44
N ILE A 122 -0.46 9.30 -15.75
CA ILE A 122 -1.22 8.56 -14.74
C ILE A 122 -0.43 7.40 -14.12
N SER A 123 0.50 6.80 -14.87
CA SER A 123 1.31 5.67 -14.38
C SER A 123 2.29 6.18 -13.33
N LEU A 124 3.01 7.26 -13.66
CA LEU A 124 3.92 7.91 -12.73
C LEU A 124 3.19 8.42 -11.48
N ALA A 125 2.01 9.02 -11.65
CA ALA A 125 1.17 9.46 -10.55
C ALA A 125 0.80 8.34 -9.58
N LEU A 126 0.33 7.19 -10.11
CA LEU A 126 -0.06 6.04 -9.31
C LEU A 126 1.14 5.41 -8.60
N VAL A 127 2.28 5.27 -9.28
CA VAL A 127 3.52 4.76 -8.66
C VAL A 127 3.97 5.68 -7.53
N ALA A 128 4.00 7.00 -7.76
CA ALA A 128 4.43 7.96 -6.75
C ALA A 128 3.53 7.95 -5.50
N GLY A 129 2.21 7.99 -5.71
CA GLY A 129 1.24 7.93 -4.61
C GLY A 129 1.32 6.63 -3.83
N PHE A 130 1.38 5.49 -4.54
CA PHE A 130 1.43 4.17 -3.91
C PHE A 130 2.76 3.93 -3.18
N ALA A 131 3.89 4.33 -3.77
CA ALA A 131 5.20 4.25 -3.12
C ALA A 131 5.24 5.06 -1.82
N LEU A 132 4.55 6.21 -1.75
CA LEU A 132 4.40 6.98 -0.51
C LEU A 132 3.47 6.31 0.51
N SER A 133 2.44 5.59 0.06
CA SER A 133 1.55 4.82 0.93
C SER A 133 2.27 3.69 1.68
N VAL A 134 3.34 3.12 1.11
CA VAL A 134 4.09 2.00 1.70
C VAL A 134 4.72 2.32 3.06
N PRO A 135 5.58 3.36 3.21
CA PRO A 135 6.18 3.68 4.51
C PRO A 135 5.12 4.03 5.56
N LEU A 136 4.01 4.66 5.15
CA LEU A 136 2.89 4.98 6.05
C LEU A 136 2.19 3.72 6.57
N ALA A 137 1.90 2.76 5.68
CA ALA A 137 1.31 1.49 6.04
C ALA A 137 2.24 0.67 6.96
N LEU A 138 3.54 0.62 6.64
CA LEU A 138 4.53 -0.06 7.46
C LEU A 138 4.69 0.58 8.85
N TYR A 139 4.72 1.91 8.91
CA TYR A 139 4.76 2.64 10.18
C TYR A 139 3.55 2.31 11.06
N TYR A 140 2.35 2.35 10.47
CA TYR A 140 1.12 2.03 11.18
C TYR A 140 1.11 0.58 11.69
N LEU A 141 1.44 -0.40 10.84
CA LEU A 141 1.46 -1.82 11.22
C LEU A 141 2.52 -2.11 12.28
N ARG A 142 3.66 -1.41 12.24
CA ARG A 142 4.68 -1.50 13.29
C ARG A 142 4.12 -1.02 14.62
N GLU A 143 3.50 0.16 14.65
CA GLU A 143 2.92 0.71 15.87
C GLU A 143 1.81 -0.19 16.42
N ARG A 144 0.95 -0.70 15.54
CA ARG A 144 -0.09 -1.67 15.87
C ARG A 144 0.49 -2.95 16.48
N HIS A 145 1.55 -3.49 15.89
CA HIS A 145 2.24 -4.67 16.40
C HIS A 145 2.86 -4.44 17.79
N LEU A 146 3.50 -3.30 18.01
CA LEU A 146 4.14 -2.97 19.29
C LEU A 146 3.13 -2.82 20.43
N ASN A 147 1.95 -2.25 20.15
CA ASN A 147 0.93 -2.00 21.16
C ASN A 147 -0.07 -3.16 21.35
N LEU A 148 -0.36 -3.93 20.29
CA LEU A 148 -1.40 -4.97 20.31
C LEU A 148 -0.87 -6.41 20.20
N GLY A 149 0.43 -6.59 19.93
CA GLY A 149 1.07 -7.90 19.75
C GLY A 149 0.67 -8.63 18.46
N VAL A 150 -0.18 -8.02 17.62
CA VAL A 150 -0.61 -8.50 16.30
C VAL A 150 -0.34 -7.42 15.27
N PRO A 151 0.15 -7.77 14.07
CA PRO A 151 0.32 -6.81 12.98
C PRO A 151 -1.02 -6.22 12.60
#